data_AF-A0A7V9UMT1-F1
#
_entry.id   AF-A0A7V9UMT1-F1
#
_cell.length_a   1.000
_cell.length_b   1.000
_cell.length_c   1.000
_cell.angle_alpha   90.00
_cell.angle_beta   90.00
_cell.angle_gamma   90.00
#
_symmetry.space_group_name_H-M   'P 1'
#
loop_
_entity.id
_entity.type
_entity.pdbx_description
1 polymer ?
#
loop_
_entity_poly.entity_id
_entity_poly.type
_entity_poly.pdbx_seq_one_letter_code
_entity_poly.pdbx_strand_id
1 'polypeptide(L)'
;MSMRRTLLMVTLLAMAALFFVACASDDNANRNTTATTNVTPPAATPATTPAQNLTIAERPQKIKDDMAKRGEQDEAAPALRFVEPREGASINGSTVNVKLALSGDLKGYKPAKDPATGMGNHIHVILDNQPYEAYYSLDQPFELRNVSEGKHTLRVFA
;
A
#
# COMPACT_ATOMS: atom_id res chain seq x y z
N MET A 1 -2.82 -14.72 -62.02
CA MET A 1 -2.49 -15.34 -60.71
C MET A 1 -2.68 -14.34 -59.56
N SER A 2 -3.76 -13.55 -59.59
CA SER A 2 -4.05 -12.48 -58.61
C SER A 2 -5.33 -12.80 -57.82
N MET A 3 -6.40 -13.24 -58.50
CA MET A 3 -7.69 -13.55 -57.86
C MET A 3 -7.64 -14.68 -56.81
N ARG A 4 -6.80 -15.71 -56.99
CA ARG A 4 -6.64 -16.81 -56.02
C ARG A 4 -5.94 -16.38 -54.74
N ARG A 5 -5.06 -15.38 -54.80
CA ARG A 5 -4.34 -14.86 -53.63
C ARG A 5 -5.22 -13.92 -52.81
N THR A 6 -6.05 -13.12 -53.47
CA THR A 6 -7.02 -12.25 -52.79
C THR A 6 -8.12 -13.07 -52.12
N LEU A 7 -8.60 -14.15 -52.76
CA LEU A 7 -9.61 -15.05 -52.17
C LEU A 7 -9.06 -15.84 -50.97
N LEU A 8 -7.78 -16.23 -50.98
CA LEU A 8 -7.09 -16.87 -49.85
C LEU A 8 -6.83 -15.91 -48.68
N MET A 9 -6.55 -14.63 -48.93
CA MET A 9 -6.39 -13.66 -47.85
C MET A 9 -7.72 -13.22 -47.21
N VAL A 10 -8.79 -13.09 -47.99
CA VAL A 10 -10.12 -12.74 -47.44
C VAL A 10 -10.69 -13.89 -46.61
N THR A 11 -10.41 -15.15 -46.98
CA THR A 11 -10.81 -16.32 -46.18
C THR A 11 -9.97 -16.49 -44.91
N LEU A 12 -8.66 -16.16 -44.94
CA LEU A 12 -7.85 -16.14 -43.71
C LEU A 12 -8.28 -15.03 -42.73
N LEU A 13 -8.68 -13.87 -43.25
CA LEU A 13 -9.13 -12.74 -42.42
C LEU A 13 -10.52 -12.99 -41.81
N ALA A 14 -11.41 -13.71 -42.52
CA ALA A 14 -12.72 -14.10 -42.02
C ALA A 14 -12.65 -15.24 -40.98
N MET A 15 -11.65 -16.12 -41.07
CA MET A 15 -11.48 -17.25 -40.15
C MET A 15 -10.75 -16.87 -38.85
N ALA A 16 -9.99 -15.76 -38.86
CA ALA A 16 -9.40 -15.18 -37.65
C ALA A 16 -10.41 -14.43 -36.76
N ALA A 17 -11.59 -14.09 -37.29
CA ALA A 17 -12.63 -13.36 -36.56
C ALA A 17 -13.52 -14.25 -35.65
N LEU A 18 -13.32 -15.57 -35.67
CA LEU A 18 -14.18 -16.55 -34.96
C LEU A 18 -13.53 -17.20 -33.73
N PHE A 19 -12.33 -16.76 -33.31
CA PHE A 19 -11.60 -17.34 -32.16
C PHE A 19 -11.58 -16.50 -30.88
N PHE A 20 -12.34 -15.40 -30.80
CA PHE A 20 -12.55 -14.68 -29.54
C PHE A 20 -13.95 -14.97 -28.98
N VAL A 21 -14.22 -16.24 -28.66
CA VAL A 21 -15.25 -16.57 -27.67
C VAL A 21 -14.66 -16.23 -26.30
N ALA A 22 -15.02 -15.06 -25.81
CA ALA A 22 -14.78 -14.67 -24.44
C ALA A 22 -15.67 -15.52 -23.52
N CYS A 23 -15.07 -16.45 -22.78
CA CYS A 23 -15.65 -16.89 -21.51
C CYS A 23 -15.43 -15.74 -20.52
N ALA A 24 -16.39 -14.83 -20.44
CA ALA A 24 -16.53 -13.96 -19.28
C ALA A 24 -17.09 -14.80 -18.13
N SER A 25 -16.21 -15.47 -17.39
CA SER A 25 -16.53 -15.96 -16.05
C SER A 25 -16.34 -14.79 -15.09
N ASP A 26 -17.40 -14.03 -14.85
CA ASP A 26 -17.49 -13.14 -13.69
C ASP A 26 -17.68 -13.97 -12.42
N ASP A 27 -16.62 -14.65 -11.98
CA ASP A 27 -16.50 -15.12 -10.60
C ASP A 27 -15.45 -14.28 -9.89
N ASN A 28 -15.73 -12.98 -9.78
CA ASN A 28 -15.10 -12.14 -8.77
C ASN A 28 -16.07 -11.97 -7.61
N ALA A 29 -16.20 -13.03 -6.79
CA ALA A 29 -16.94 -13.01 -5.54
C ALA A 29 -16.30 -12.11 -4.47
N ASN A 30 -15.25 -11.36 -4.79
CA ASN A 30 -14.72 -10.32 -3.93
C ASN A 30 -15.30 -8.96 -4.35
N ARG A 31 -16.60 -8.77 -4.08
CA ARG A 31 -17.11 -7.42 -3.85
C ARG A 31 -16.39 -6.91 -2.61
N ASN A 32 -15.40 -6.06 -2.80
CA ASN A 32 -14.86 -5.23 -1.74
C ASN A 32 -15.94 -4.22 -1.32
N THR A 33 -17.00 -4.72 -0.69
CA THR A 33 -17.90 -3.93 0.12
C THR A 33 -17.08 -3.60 1.35
N THR A 34 -16.52 -2.41 1.41
CA THR A 34 -16.19 -1.83 2.71
C THR A 34 -17.54 -1.75 3.43
N ALA A 35 -17.81 -2.73 4.29
CA ALA A 35 -19.02 -2.77 5.09
C ALA A 35 -18.91 -1.66 6.15
N THR A 36 -19.03 -0.41 5.72
CA THR A 36 -19.47 0.66 6.60
C THR A 36 -21.00 0.61 6.61
N THR A 37 -21.56 -0.52 7.02
CA THR A 37 -22.85 -0.46 7.67
C THR A 37 -22.60 0.27 8.97
N ASN A 38 -23.09 1.51 9.07
CA ASN A 38 -23.39 2.11 10.37
C ASN A 38 -24.38 1.15 11.04
N VAL A 39 -23.86 0.17 11.78
CA VAL A 39 -24.67 -0.66 12.65
C VAL A 39 -25.10 0.27 13.76
N THR A 40 -26.33 0.77 13.69
CA THR A 40 -27.01 1.27 14.87
C THR A 40 -26.87 0.18 15.94
N PRO A 41 -26.28 0.47 17.12
CA PRO A 41 -26.21 -0.52 18.19
C PRO A 41 -27.60 -1.13 18.40
N PRO A 42 -27.75 -2.46 18.50
CA PRO A 42 -29.05 -3.06 18.73
C PRO A 42 -29.66 -2.38 19.95
N ALA A 43 -30.84 -1.77 19.77
CA ALA A 43 -31.62 -1.29 20.90
C ALA A 43 -31.78 -2.47 21.86
N ALA A 44 -31.38 -2.26 23.12
CA ALA A 44 -31.31 -3.29 24.15
C ALA A 44 -32.62 -4.12 24.17
N THR A 45 -32.53 -5.36 23.70
CA THR A 45 -33.59 -6.37 23.70
C THR A 45 -33.01 -7.63 24.39
N PRO A 46 -33.80 -8.39 25.17
CA PRO A 46 -33.32 -9.13 26.34
C PRO A 46 -32.22 -10.17 26.07
N ALA A 47 -31.36 -10.31 27.07
CA ALA A 47 -30.21 -11.21 27.13
C ALA A 47 -30.57 -12.68 26.86
N THR A 48 -30.45 -13.13 25.61
CA THR A 48 -30.46 -14.57 25.30
C THR A 48 -29.39 -14.98 24.28
N THR A 49 -28.50 -14.08 23.87
CA THR A 49 -27.29 -14.45 23.11
C THR A 49 -26.17 -14.74 24.12
N PRO A 50 -25.60 -15.96 24.17
CA PRO A 50 -24.46 -16.24 25.03
C PRO A 50 -23.30 -15.31 24.65
N ALA A 51 -22.77 -14.58 25.63
CA ALA A 51 -21.57 -13.78 25.44
C ALA A 51 -20.42 -14.69 24.99
N GLN A 52 -19.78 -14.36 23.87
CA GLN A 52 -18.61 -15.09 23.40
C GLN A 52 -17.46 -14.86 24.39
N ASN A 53 -17.02 -15.93 25.06
CA ASN A 53 -15.86 -15.86 25.96
C ASN A 53 -14.58 -16.04 25.15
N LEU A 54 -14.05 -14.94 24.61
CA LEU A 54 -12.81 -14.93 23.84
C LEU A 54 -11.60 -14.86 24.78
N THR A 55 -10.68 -15.81 24.65
CA THR A 55 -9.40 -15.79 25.38
C THR A 55 -8.28 -15.34 24.44
N ILE A 56 -7.44 -14.43 24.91
CA ILE A 56 -6.22 -14.03 24.19
C ILE A 56 -5.23 -15.21 24.19
N ALA A 57 -4.85 -15.66 23.00
CA ALA A 57 -3.79 -16.64 22.85
C ALA A 57 -2.42 -16.00 23.12
N GLU A 58 -1.52 -16.77 23.72
CA GLU A 58 -0.16 -16.32 23.99
C GLU A 58 0.62 -16.14 22.68
N ARG A 59 1.44 -15.08 22.62
CA ARG A 59 2.31 -14.80 21.47
C ARG A 59 3.37 -15.91 21.32
N PRO A 60 3.65 -16.40 20.10
CA PRO A 60 4.67 -17.45 19.89
C PRO A 60 6.05 -17.03 20.40
N GLN A 61 6.82 -18.00 20.92
CA GLN A 61 8.12 -17.72 21.56
C GLN A 61 9.09 -16.98 20.64
N LYS A 62 9.19 -17.37 19.38
CA LYS A 62 10.05 -16.70 18.39
C LYS A 62 9.76 -15.21 18.27
N ILE A 63 8.50 -14.81 18.29
CA ILE A 63 8.13 -13.40 18.18
C ILE A 63 8.51 -12.65 19.46
N LYS A 64 8.36 -13.26 20.65
CA LYS A 64 8.83 -12.67 21.91
C LYS A 64 10.34 -12.45 21.89
N ASP A 65 11.10 -13.42 21.41
CA ASP A 65 12.55 -13.31 21.29
C ASP A 65 12.95 -12.19 20.31
N ASP A 66 12.25 -12.09 19.17
CA ASP A 66 12.51 -11.04 18.18
C ASP A 66 12.10 -9.64 18.68
N MET A 67 11.03 -9.52 19.47
CA MET A 67 10.66 -8.28 20.18
C MET A 67 11.73 -7.90 21.21
N ALA A 68 12.20 -8.85 22.01
CA ALA A 68 13.24 -8.60 23.01
C ALA A 68 14.54 -8.11 22.36
N LYS A 69 14.90 -8.63 21.18
CA LYS A 69 16.05 -8.13 20.39
C LYS A 69 15.88 -6.68 19.92
N ARG A 70 14.65 -6.27 19.59
CA ARG A 70 14.35 -4.87 19.24
C ARG A 70 14.31 -3.94 20.45
N GLY A 71 14.24 -4.48 21.66
CA GLY A 71 14.20 -3.71 22.89
C GLY A 71 12.91 -2.89 23.00
N GLU A 72 13.04 -1.61 23.39
CA GLU A 72 11.90 -0.70 23.58
C GLU A 72 11.35 -0.12 22.27
N GLN A 73 11.90 -0.51 21.13
CA GLN A 73 11.56 0.11 19.85
C GLN A 73 10.09 -0.08 19.45
N ASP A 74 9.45 -1.15 19.91
CA ASP A 74 8.01 -1.42 19.65
C ASP A 74 7.09 -0.45 20.41
N GLU A 75 7.62 0.28 21.40
CA GLU A 75 6.91 1.31 22.18
C GLU A 75 7.20 2.73 21.68
N ALA A 76 7.96 2.88 20.60
CA ALA A 76 8.30 4.17 20.04
C ALA A 76 7.03 4.93 19.56
N ALA A 77 7.04 6.24 19.74
CA ALA A 77 6.03 7.18 19.26
C ALA A 77 6.67 8.22 18.32
N PRO A 78 7.09 7.81 17.10
CA PRO A 78 7.72 8.72 16.15
C PRO A 78 6.72 9.75 15.61
N ALA A 79 7.20 10.97 15.43
CA ALA A 79 6.48 12.07 14.79
C ALA A 79 7.25 12.55 13.56
N LEU A 80 6.56 12.62 12.42
CA LEU A 80 7.12 13.06 11.14
C LEU A 80 6.67 14.47 10.79
N ARG A 81 7.56 15.23 10.17
CA ARG A 81 7.26 16.53 9.59
C ARG A 81 7.88 16.68 8.21
N PHE A 82 7.13 17.21 7.25
CA PHE A 82 7.68 17.62 5.96
C PHE A 82 8.62 18.82 6.13
N VAL A 83 9.88 18.61 5.75
CA VAL A 83 10.84 19.70 5.51
C VAL A 83 10.63 20.19 4.08
N GLU A 84 10.59 19.25 3.12
CA GLU A 84 10.30 19.47 1.70
C GLU A 84 9.50 18.27 1.13
N PRO A 85 8.59 18.48 0.16
CA PRO A 85 8.05 19.78 -0.22
C PRO A 85 7.18 20.37 0.89
N ARG A 86 7.04 21.70 0.91
CA ARG A 86 6.08 22.36 1.80
C ARG A 86 4.66 22.15 1.27
N GLU A 87 3.68 22.20 2.17
CA GLU A 87 2.28 22.16 1.78
C GLU A 87 1.96 23.26 0.78
N GLY A 88 1.28 22.89 -0.33
CA GLY A 88 0.95 23.81 -1.41
C GLY A 88 2.12 24.22 -2.32
N ALA A 89 3.32 23.65 -2.15
CA ALA A 89 4.44 23.94 -3.04
C ALA A 89 4.15 23.48 -4.47
N SER A 90 4.50 24.34 -5.44
CA SER A 90 4.51 23.97 -6.86
C SER A 90 5.90 23.48 -7.23
N ILE A 91 5.97 22.35 -7.93
CA ILE A 91 7.22 21.70 -8.35
C ILE A 91 7.24 21.69 -9.87
N ASN A 92 8.38 22.09 -10.44
CA ASN A 92 8.60 22.03 -11.88
C ASN A 92 9.22 20.69 -12.25
N GLY A 93 8.65 20.01 -13.24
CA GLY A 93 9.07 18.68 -13.68
C GLY A 93 8.36 17.55 -12.94
N SER A 94 8.80 16.32 -13.17
CA SER A 94 8.15 15.10 -12.70
C SER A 94 8.87 14.42 -11.52
N THR A 95 9.88 15.08 -10.94
CA THR A 95 10.62 14.56 -9.78
C THR A 95 10.31 15.40 -8.56
N VAL A 96 9.80 14.76 -7.50
CA VAL A 96 9.49 15.38 -6.22
C VAL A 96 10.47 14.86 -5.16
N ASN A 97 11.27 15.78 -4.62
CA ASN A 97 12.18 15.48 -3.51
C ASN A 97 11.45 15.60 -2.18
N VAL A 98 11.33 14.50 -1.45
CA VAL A 98 10.70 14.44 -0.13
C VAL A 98 11.78 14.36 0.94
N LYS A 99 11.82 15.39 1.80
CA LYS A 99 12.68 15.48 2.96
C LYS A 99 11.83 15.56 4.21
N LEU A 100 12.11 14.68 5.17
CA LEU A 100 11.35 14.57 6.41
C LEU A 100 12.26 14.83 7.60
N ALA A 101 11.69 15.43 8.64
CA ALA A 101 12.27 15.46 9.97
C ALA A 101 11.54 14.42 10.83
N LEU A 102 12.32 13.63 11.56
CA LEU A 102 11.84 12.63 12.51
C LEU A 102 12.11 13.12 13.93
N SER A 103 11.11 13.00 14.79
CA SER A 103 11.13 13.46 16.18
C SER A 103 10.20 12.58 17.03
N GLY A 104 9.96 12.97 18.29
CA GLY A 104 9.11 12.22 19.22
C GLY A 104 9.92 11.31 20.13
N ASP A 105 9.23 10.39 20.81
CA ASP A 105 9.88 9.38 21.65
C ASP A 105 10.30 8.20 20.78
N LEU A 106 11.57 8.16 20.40
CA LEU A 106 12.02 7.19 19.41
C LEU A 106 12.35 5.83 20.00
N LYS A 107 12.69 5.69 21.29
CA LYS A 107 13.08 4.39 21.90
C LYS A 107 14.03 3.54 21.02
N GLY A 108 14.99 4.18 20.35
CA GLY A 108 15.92 3.53 19.42
C GLY A 108 15.42 3.33 17.99
N TYR A 109 14.17 3.68 17.69
CA TYR A 109 13.62 3.73 16.34
C TYR A 109 14.45 4.66 15.47
N LYS A 110 14.94 4.11 14.38
CA LYS A 110 15.59 4.85 13.31
C LYS A 110 15.32 4.12 12.00
N PRO A 111 14.90 4.82 10.93
CA PRO A 111 14.87 4.25 9.60
C PRO A 111 16.25 3.74 9.20
N ALA A 112 16.33 2.46 8.87
CA ALA A 112 17.55 1.80 8.42
C ALA A 112 17.19 0.46 7.80
N LYS A 113 17.88 0.10 6.72
CA LYS A 113 17.77 -1.21 6.08
C LYS A 113 18.98 -2.05 6.44
N ASP A 114 18.76 -3.22 7.01
CA ASP A 114 19.80 -4.23 7.15
C ASP A 114 20.14 -4.79 5.76
N PRO A 115 21.40 -4.67 5.29
CA PRO A 115 21.79 -5.15 3.97
C PRO A 115 21.73 -6.68 3.82
N ALA A 116 21.86 -7.43 4.91
CA ALA A 116 21.85 -8.90 4.86
C ALA A 116 20.44 -9.46 4.73
N THR A 117 19.47 -8.89 5.44
CA THR A 117 18.08 -9.36 5.47
C THR A 117 17.17 -8.58 4.53
N GLY A 118 17.55 -7.36 4.15
CA GLY A 118 16.71 -6.44 3.41
C GLY A 118 15.57 -5.84 4.23
N MET A 119 15.56 -6.05 5.54
CA MET A 119 14.49 -5.65 6.46
C MET A 119 14.96 -4.48 7.33
N GLY A 120 14.00 -3.79 7.95
CA GLY A 120 14.28 -2.77 8.95
C GLY A 120 13.19 -1.70 9.02
N ASN A 121 13.36 -0.75 9.92
CA ASN A 121 12.42 0.34 10.07
C ASN A 121 12.49 1.25 8.85
N HIS A 122 11.34 1.76 8.45
CA HIS A 122 11.21 2.64 7.30
C HIS A 122 9.98 3.50 7.44
N ILE A 123 9.99 4.61 6.73
CA ILE A 123 8.83 5.48 6.61
C ILE A 123 8.06 5.08 5.35
N HIS A 124 6.76 4.89 5.47
CA HIS A 124 5.87 4.72 4.33
C HIS A 124 5.66 6.07 3.67
N VAL A 125 6.03 6.22 2.40
CA VAL A 125 5.74 7.41 1.60
C VAL A 125 4.66 7.06 0.59
N ILE A 126 3.55 7.81 0.58
CA ILE A 126 2.39 7.53 -0.26
C ILE A 126 2.01 8.78 -1.07
N LEU A 127 1.96 8.62 -2.39
CA LEU A 127 1.47 9.61 -3.36
C LEU A 127 0.05 9.21 -3.82
N ASP A 128 -0.94 10.09 -3.69
CA ASP A 128 -2.31 9.93 -4.22
C ASP A 128 -3.01 8.59 -3.91
N ASN A 129 -2.78 8.03 -2.72
CA ASN A 129 -3.29 6.70 -2.32
C ASN A 129 -2.73 5.51 -3.11
N GLN A 130 -1.64 5.68 -3.84
CA GLN A 130 -0.88 4.59 -4.42
C GLN A 130 -0.23 3.73 -3.31
N PRO A 131 0.26 2.52 -3.64
CA PRO A 131 1.07 1.73 -2.72
C PRO A 131 2.22 2.56 -2.13
N TYR A 132 2.55 2.29 -0.88
CA TYR A 132 3.65 3.01 -0.24
C TYR A 132 4.98 2.60 -0.84
N GLU A 133 5.93 3.53 -0.81
CA GLU A 133 7.35 3.25 -1.01
C GLU A 133 8.09 3.39 0.32
N ALA A 134 9.08 2.52 0.54
CA ALA A 134 9.79 2.45 1.81
C ALA A 134 11.00 3.39 1.81
N TYR A 135 10.99 4.36 2.73
CA TYR A 135 12.07 5.32 2.91
C TYR A 135 12.94 4.95 4.12
N TYR A 136 14.13 4.43 3.85
CA TYR A 136 15.03 3.85 4.85
C TYR A 136 16.12 4.78 5.39
N SER A 137 16.31 5.98 4.83
CA SER A 137 17.38 6.88 5.29
C SER A 137 16.99 8.33 5.13
N LEU A 138 16.90 9.06 6.23
CA LEU A 138 16.60 10.50 6.21
C LEU A 138 17.79 11.38 5.82
N ASP A 139 18.96 10.78 5.56
CA ASP A 139 20.19 11.49 5.22
C ASP A 139 20.20 11.99 3.76
N GLN A 140 19.35 11.42 2.90
CA GLN A 140 19.21 11.77 1.48
C GLN A 140 17.73 11.90 1.13
N PRO A 141 17.31 12.91 0.34
CA PRO A 141 15.92 13.05 -0.07
C PRO A 141 15.35 11.78 -0.70
N PHE A 142 14.09 11.48 -0.40
CA PHE A 142 13.35 10.44 -1.08
C PHE A 142 12.80 10.99 -2.40
N GLU A 143 13.17 10.38 -3.51
CA GLU A 143 12.77 10.85 -4.84
C GLU A 143 11.54 10.10 -5.35
N LEU A 144 10.43 10.80 -5.48
CA LEU A 144 9.29 10.33 -6.26
C LEU A 144 9.50 10.76 -7.72
N ARG A 145 9.65 9.79 -8.61
CA ARG A 145 9.96 10.02 -10.02
C ARG A 145 8.75 9.76 -10.90
N ASN A 146 8.71 10.43 -12.05
CA ASN A 146 7.63 10.30 -13.03
C ASN A 146 6.25 10.65 -12.45
N VAL A 147 6.21 11.61 -11.51
CA VAL A 147 4.96 12.17 -11.00
C VAL A 147 4.30 12.91 -12.15
N SER A 148 3.06 12.54 -12.46
CA SER A 148 2.25 13.19 -13.50
C SER A 148 2.02 14.66 -13.15
N GLU A 149 1.68 15.49 -14.14
CA GLU A 149 1.28 16.88 -13.85
C GLU A 149 -0.08 16.91 -13.13
N GLY A 150 -0.22 17.77 -12.12
CA GLY A 150 -1.48 17.96 -11.42
C GLY A 150 -1.33 18.34 -9.96
N LYS A 151 -2.46 18.32 -9.24
CA LYS A 151 -2.48 18.43 -7.77
C LYS A 151 -2.32 17.04 -7.19
N HIS A 152 -1.42 16.92 -6.23
CA HIS A 152 -1.07 15.66 -5.59
C HIS A 152 -1.20 15.75 -4.08
N THR A 153 -1.42 14.60 -3.44
CA THR A 153 -1.42 14.45 -1.99
C THR A 153 -0.28 13.53 -1.58
N LEU A 154 0.60 14.02 -0.70
CA LEU A 154 1.65 13.23 -0.05
C LEU A 154 1.24 12.90 1.38
N ARG A 155 1.41 11.64 1.78
CA ARG A 155 1.22 11.18 3.16
C ARG A 155 2.40 10.34 3.60
N VAL A 156 2.76 10.44 4.87
CA VAL A 156 3.88 9.71 5.45
C VAL A 156 3.51 9.09 6.81
N PHE A 157 4.00 7.88 7.06
CA PHE A 157 3.80 7.13 8.31
C PHE A 157 5.11 6.48 8.75
N ALA A 158 5.43 6.52 10.04
CA ALA A 158 6.63 5.92 10.64
C ALA A 158 6.27 4.68 11.45
#